data_AF-A0A8T5SD85-F1
#
_entry.id   AF-A0A8T5SD85-F1
#
_cell.length_a   1.000
_cell.length_b   1.000
_cell.length_c   1.000
_cell.angle_alpha   90.00
_cell.angle_beta   90.00
_cell.angle_gamma   90.00
#
_symmetry.space_group_name_H-M   'P 1'
#
loop_
_entity.id
_entity.type
_entity.pdbx_description
1 polymer ?
#
loop_
_entity_poly.entity_id
_entity_poly.type
_entity_poly.pdbx_seq_one_letter_code
_entity_poly.pdbx_strand_id
1 'polypeptide(L)'
;MPIEFYNPPSAILASGSKLGVELGGSKSILSIDQFHNLYSEGSVFSELSWGAFYQEEGLTDQIDTFETKEYDSVREDPKALVQKIVESIYNIMNGQKLFYGIVDFEVDAFLNQNTIIPGLKLDYQIINKLLDAHKNTRDRELFPKILSDAKGTKKIRLEFQGTKRVNLHLNGTKLEDYADNLRVAKGFATGIVCTSRGAANLYIMSDNITFKEDIIPELYIDEENLIIIDMGIERQLLFPISWFRIDLGIKSLETLELWEEIKTDPKLEKALSYYDRYIGGLVYKKFQVMASTIGTDVGDEFDNLNPTERRQALRDMAEVIRKLTDEYKK
;
A
#
# COMPACT_ATOMS: atom_id res chain seq x y z
N MET A 1 -14.16 -3.09 -5.74
CA MET A 1 -13.96 -4.50 -6.15
C MET A 1 -12.93 -5.07 -5.18
N PRO A 2 -13.24 -6.18 -4.50
CA PRO A 2 -12.33 -6.78 -3.55
C PRO A 2 -11.12 -7.38 -4.27
N ILE A 3 -9.95 -7.22 -3.66
CA ILE A 3 -8.69 -7.83 -4.09
C ILE A 3 -8.27 -8.91 -3.08
N GLU A 4 -7.38 -9.81 -3.49
CA GLU A 4 -6.83 -10.80 -2.57
C GLU A 4 -5.52 -10.31 -1.99
N PHE A 5 -5.35 -10.45 -0.67
CA PHE A 5 -4.09 -10.19 0.02
C PHE A 5 -3.54 -11.51 0.56
N TYR A 6 -2.47 -11.97 -0.08
CA TYR A 6 -1.77 -13.21 0.24
C TYR A 6 -0.72 -13.00 1.33
N ASN A 7 -0.66 -13.96 2.26
CA ASN A 7 0.17 -13.91 3.46
C ASN A 7 0.03 -12.55 4.19
N PRO A 8 -1.21 -12.14 4.51
CA PRO A 8 -1.43 -10.85 5.15
C PRO A 8 -0.69 -10.81 6.51
N PRO A 9 -0.11 -9.67 6.91
CA PRO A 9 0.48 -9.52 8.23
C PRO A 9 -0.54 -9.83 9.32
N SER A 10 -0.12 -10.46 10.42
CA SER A 10 -1.03 -10.84 11.51
C SER A 10 -1.79 -9.63 12.08
N ALA A 11 -1.19 -8.44 12.05
CA ALA A 11 -1.78 -7.20 12.55
C ALA A 11 -3.11 -6.81 11.89
N ILE A 12 -3.31 -7.07 10.60
CA ILE A 12 -4.60 -6.77 9.93
C ILE A 12 -5.72 -7.74 10.35
N LEU A 13 -5.34 -8.86 10.98
CA LEU A 13 -6.24 -9.91 11.47
C LEU A 13 -6.46 -9.83 12.98
N ALA A 14 -5.88 -8.81 13.63
CA ALA A 14 -5.91 -8.70 15.06
C ALA A 14 -7.32 -8.71 15.62
N SER A 15 -7.46 -9.38 16.76
CA SER A 15 -8.72 -9.76 17.35
C SER A 15 -8.78 -9.42 18.84
N GLY A 16 -9.99 -9.46 19.39
CA GLY A 16 -10.20 -9.24 20.82
C GLY A 16 -11.33 -10.10 21.37
N SER A 17 -11.52 -9.98 22.68
CA SER A 17 -12.60 -10.62 23.43
C SER A 17 -12.75 -9.94 24.80
N LYS A 18 -13.65 -10.47 25.64
CA LYS A 18 -13.80 -10.04 27.03
C LYS A 18 -12.57 -10.30 27.88
N LEU A 19 -11.73 -11.25 27.47
CA LEU A 19 -10.53 -11.65 28.21
C LEU A 19 -9.32 -10.78 27.87
N GLY A 20 -9.34 -10.07 26.74
CA GLY A 20 -8.18 -9.33 26.26
C GLY A 20 -8.27 -8.96 24.80
N VAL A 21 -7.23 -8.30 24.31
CA VAL A 21 -7.12 -7.84 22.93
C VAL A 21 -5.69 -8.03 22.42
N GLU A 22 -5.55 -8.31 21.13
CA GLU A 22 -4.25 -8.28 20.47
C GLU A 22 -3.79 -6.83 20.31
N LEU A 23 -2.49 -6.58 20.45
CA LEU A 23 -1.84 -5.26 20.45
C LEU A 23 -0.49 -5.36 19.75
N GLY A 24 0.01 -4.23 19.25
CA GLY A 24 1.30 -4.12 18.57
C GLY A 24 1.11 -3.63 17.14
N GLY A 25 1.86 -4.19 16.20
CA GLY A 25 1.79 -3.77 14.80
C GLY A 25 2.72 -4.55 13.89
N SER A 26 2.67 -4.22 12.61
CA SER A 26 3.54 -4.83 11.61
C SER A 26 3.85 -3.86 10.48
N LYS A 27 5.11 -3.86 10.06
CA LYS A 27 5.56 -3.17 8.84
C LYS A 27 6.11 -4.18 7.85
N SER A 28 5.63 -4.16 6.61
CA SER A 28 5.93 -5.17 5.60
C SER A 28 6.16 -4.58 4.21
N ILE A 29 7.00 -5.26 3.43
CA ILE A 29 7.22 -4.99 2.01
C ILE A 29 6.10 -5.67 1.22
N LEU A 30 5.41 -4.90 0.38
CA LEU A 30 4.32 -5.40 -0.45
C LEU A 30 4.71 -5.48 -1.92
N SER A 31 4.16 -6.48 -2.58
CA SER A 31 4.16 -6.59 -4.03
C SER A 31 2.75 -6.76 -4.59
N ILE A 32 2.64 -6.57 -5.90
CA ILE A 32 1.40 -6.69 -6.65
C ILE A 32 1.59 -7.51 -7.92
N ASP A 33 0.61 -8.34 -8.26
CA ASP A 33 0.57 -9.11 -9.51
C ASP A 33 -0.25 -8.40 -10.61
N GLN A 34 -0.39 -9.06 -11.76
CA GLN A 34 -1.18 -8.56 -12.89
C GLN A 34 -2.70 -8.48 -12.64
N PHE A 35 -3.20 -9.08 -11.56
CA PHE A 35 -4.61 -9.10 -11.17
C PHE A 35 -4.91 -8.16 -10.00
N HIS A 36 -3.95 -7.31 -9.63
CA HIS A 36 -4.03 -6.42 -8.47
C HIS A 36 -4.08 -7.15 -7.12
N ASN A 37 -3.63 -8.41 -7.04
CA ASN A 37 -3.50 -9.10 -5.77
C ASN A 37 -2.27 -8.61 -5.02
N LEU A 38 -2.40 -8.40 -3.71
CA LEU A 38 -1.30 -8.00 -2.85
C LEU A 38 -0.61 -9.23 -2.23
N TYR A 39 0.70 -9.13 -2.03
CA TYR A 39 1.50 -10.15 -1.38
C TYR A 39 2.44 -9.51 -0.36
N SER A 40 2.53 -10.09 0.83
CA SER A 40 3.61 -9.78 1.76
C SER A 40 4.88 -10.53 1.33
N GLU A 41 5.93 -9.79 0.95
CA GLU A 41 7.20 -10.35 0.48
C GLU A 41 8.25 -10.44 1.59
N GLY A 42 8.06 -9.69 2.68
CA GLY A 42 8.96 -9.70 3.82
C GLY A 42 8.50 -8.73 4.91
N SER A 43 8.61 -9.16 6.17
CA SER A 43 8.38 -8.31 7.34
C SER A 43 9.64 -7.51 7.68
N VAL A 44 9.48 -6.21 7.93
CA VAL A 44 10.50 -5.34 8.55
C VAL A 44 10.41 -5.47 10.06
N PHE A 45 9.18 -5.43 10.60
CA PHE A 45 8.89 -5.90 11.93
C PHE A 45 7.46 -6.43 12.01
N SER A 46 7.25 -7.37 12.92
CA SER A 46 5.94 -7.84 13.36
C SER A 46 6.02 -8.04 14.86
N GLU A 47 5.18 -7.32 15.58
CA GLU A 47 5.04 -7.43 17.03
C GLU A 47 3.57 -7.58 17.35
N LEU A 48 3.18 -8.73 17.89
CA LEU A 48 1.85 -8.93 18.42
C LEU A 48 1.93 -9.48 19.84
N SER A 49 1.16 -8.86 20.72
CA SER A 49 1.01 -9.25 22.11
C SER A 49 -0.46 -9.37 22.45
N TRP A 50 -0.79 -10.31 23.33
CA TRP A 50 -2.10 -10.41 23.96
C TRP A 50 -2.10 -9.57 25.24
N GLY A 51 -2.86 -8.48 25.25
CA GLY A 51 -3.14 -7.70 26.45
C GLY A 51 -4.37 -8.26 27.14
N ALA A 52 -4.19 -8.98 28.24
CA ALA A 52 -5.31 -9.52 29.02
C ALA A 52 -5.96 -8.42 29.87
N PHE A 53 -7.29 -8.35 29.89
CA PHE A 53 -8.00 -7.37 30.71
C PHE A 53 -8.14 -7.84 32.16
N TYR A 54 -8.22 -6.88 33.08
CA TYR A 54 -8.70 -7.17 34.43
C TYR A 54 -10.08 -7.83 34.39
N GLN A 55 -10.31 -8.80 35.27
CA GLN A 55 -11.61 -9.48 35.40
C GLN A 55 -12.49 -8.83 36.48
N GLU A 56 -11.99 -7.81 37.18
CA GLU A 56 -12.70 -7.07 38.22
C GLU A 56 -13.71 -6.08 37.63
N GLU A 57 -14.90 -6.02 38.24
CA GLU A 57 -15.97 -5.13 37.80
C GLU A 57 -15.52 -3.66 37.88
N GLY A 58 -15.66 -2.92 36.77
CA GLY A 58 -15.21 -1.53 36.64
C GLY A 58 -13.78 -1.35 36.12
N LEU A 59 -12.99 -2.43 36.00
CA LEU A 59 -11.63 -2.40 35.44
C LEU A 59 -11.49 -3.21 34.13
N THR A 60 -12.58 -3.78 33.61
CA THR A 60 -12.58 -4.73 32.47
C THR A 60 -12.11 -4.16 31.13
N ASP A 61 -11.79 -2.87 31.07
CA ASP A 61 -11.20 -2.20 29.90
C ASP A 61 -9.72 -1.86 30.09
N GLN A 62 -9.14 -2.14 31.26
CA GLN A 62 -7.73 -1.92 31.57
C GLN A 62 -6.95 -3.21 31.36
N ILE A 63 -5.75 -3.09 30.78
CA ILE A 63 -4.86 -4.23 30.58
C ILE A 63 -4.13 -4.53 31.88
N ASP A 64 -4.21 -5.78 32.32
CA ASP A 64 -3.54 -6.33 33.51
C ASP A 64 -2.16 -6.88 33.14
N THR A 65 -2.13 -7.78 32.14
CA THR A 65 -0.90 -8.48 31.73
C THR A 65 -0.70 -8.46 30.23
N PHE A 66 0.56 -8.55 29.81
CA PHE A 66 0.94 -8.69 28.40
C PHE A 66 1.65 -10.02 28.17
N GLU A 67 1.24 -10.73 27.13
CA GLU A 67 1.92 -11.93 26.64
C GLU A 67 2.28 -11.75 25.17
N THR A 68 3.57 -11.69 24.86
CA THR A 68 4.04 -11.62 23.46
C THR A 68 3.70 -12.91 22.72
N LYS A 69 2.94 -12.78 21.62
CA LYS A 69 2.56 -13.89 20.73
C LYS A 69 3.48 -13.99 19.52
N GLU A 70 3.89 -12.85 18.99
CA GLU A 70 4.73 -12.75 17.80
C GLU A 70 5.75 -11.63 18.01
N TYR A 71 7.02 -11.90 17.71
CA TYR A 71 8.05 -10.88 17.62
C TYR A 71 9.10 -11.30 16.59
N ASP A 72 9.17 -10.56 15.49
CA ASP A 72 10.24 -10.63 14.50
C ASP A 72 10.57 -9.21 14.05
N SER A 73 11.84 -8.82 14.06
CA SER A 73 12.22 -7.45 13.72
C SER A 73 13.63 -7.39 13.15
N VAL A 74 13.73 -6.79 11.97
CA VAL A 74 14.99 -6.33 11.38
C VAL A 74 15.08 -4.80 11.40
N ARG A 75 14.10 -4.12 12.02
CA ARG A 75 13.96 -2.65 12.04
C ARG A 75 15.20 -1.92 12.56
N GLU A 76 15.89 -2.54 13.51
CA GLU A 76 17.04 -1.94 14.22
C GLU A 76 18.38 -2.58 13.83
N ASP A 77 18.39 -3.48 12.83
CA ASP A 77 19.61 -4.11 12.29
C ASP A 77 19.80 -3.71 10.81
N PRO A 78 20.73 -2.79 10.51
CA PRO A 78 20.98 -2.33 9.15
C PRO A 78 21.32 -3.46 8.16
N LYS A 79 22.08 -4.48 8.59
CA LYS A 79 22.52 -5.58 7.72
C LYS A 79 21.37 -6.51 7.42
N ALA A 80 20.59 -6.87 8.44
CA ALA A 80 19.41 -7.71 8.27
C ALA A 80 18.33 -7.01 7.44
N LEU A 81 18.16 -5.70 7.62
CA LEU A 81 17.23 -4.89 6.83
C LEU A 81 17.62 -4.85 5.35
N VAL A 82 18.90 -4.56 5.04
CA VAL A 82 19.42 -4.64 3.66
C VAL A 82 19.15 -6.02 3.06
N GLN A 83 19.47 -7.08 3.79
CA GLN A 83 19.24 -8.44 3.32
C GLN A 83 17.75 -8.69 3.01
N LYS A 84 16.84 -8.27 3.92
CA LYS A 84 15.40 -8.42 3.75
C LYS A 84 14.88 -7.70 2.51
N ILE A 85 15.31 -6.46 2.29
CA ILE A 85 14.90 -5.66 1.12
C ILE A 85 15.40 -6.31 -0.17
N VAL A 86 16.68 -6.70 -0.20
CA VAL A 86 17.32 -7.33 -1.37
C VAL A 86 16.63 -8.64 -1.73
N GLU A 87 16.38 -9.53 -0.76
CA GLU A 87 15.66 -10.78 -0.95
C GLU A 87 14.24 -10.52 -1.48
N SER A 88 13.52 -9.56 -0.91
CA SER A 88 12.17 -9.19 -1.35
C SER A 88 12.17 -8.70 -2.80
N ILE A 89 13.11 -7.84 -3.19
CA ILE A 89 13.23 -7.34 -4.56
C ILE A 89 13.45 -8.49 -5.56
N TYR A 90 14.34 -9.44 -5.25
CA TYR A 90 14.57 -10.59 -6.13
C TYR A 90 13.36 -11.53 -6.19
N ASN A 91 12.69 -11.78 -5.07
CA ASN A 91 11.48 -12.59 -5.01
C ASN A 91 10.36 -11.98 -5.87
N ILE A 92 10.19 -10.66 -5.82
CA ILE A 92 9.24 -9.90 -6.64
C ILE A 92 9.52 -10.10 -8.13
N MET A 93 10.76 -9.90 -8.57
CA MET A 93 11.14 -10.05 -9.98
C MET A 93 10.98 -11.49 -10.46
N ASN A 94 11.43 -12.47 -9.66
CA ASN A 94 11.32 -13.89 -9.98
C ASN A 94 9.84 -14.35 -10.03
N GLY A 95 8.99 -13.74 -9.21
CA GLY A 95 7.55 -13.97 -9.18
C GLY A 95 6.77 -13.24 -10.28
N GLN A 96 7.43 -12.48 -11.16
CA GLN A 96 6.78 -11.62 -12.17
C GLN A 96 5.75 -10.66 -11.54
N LYS A 97 6.11 -10.06 -10.41
CA LYS A 97 5.31 -9.06 -9.69
C LYS A 97 5.98 -7.69 -9.77
N LEU A 98 5.35 -6.70 -9.16
CA LEU A 98 5.91 -5.36 -8.96
C LEU A 98 5.99 -5.05 -7.47
N PHE A 99 7.04 -4.35 -7.06
CA PHE A 99 7.11 -3.69 -5.76
C PHE A 99 5.99 -2.66 -5.69
N TYR A 100 5.08 -2.86 -4.76
CA TYR A 100 3.90 -2.01 -4.58
C TYR A 100 4.19 -0.87 -3.60
N GLY A 101 4.88 -1.18 -2.50
CA GLY A 101 5.12 -0.21 -1.43
C GLY A 101 5.53 -0.85 -0.10
N ILE A 102 5.58 -0.01 0.94
CA ILE A 102 5.67 -0.45 2.35
C ILE A 102 4.29 -0.24 2.97
N VAL A 103 3.82 -1.24 3.72
CA VAL A 103 2.61 -1.13 4.54
C VAL A 103 2.94 -1.19 6.01
N ASP A 104 2.23 -0.40 6.80
CA ASP A 104 2.23 -0.41 8.25
C ASP A 104 0.80 -0.66 8.76
N PHE A 105 0.66 -1.51 9.76
CA PHE A 105 -0.58 -1.77 10.47
C PHE A 105 -0.32 -1.64 11.97
N GLU A 106 -1.12 -0.85 12.66
CA GLU A 106 -1.00 -0.64 14.10
C GLU A 106 -2.28 -1.11 14.79
N VAL A 107 -2.14 -2.06 15.72
CA VAL A 107 -3.22 -2.81 16.35
C VAL A 107 -3.61 -2.23 17.71
N ASP A 108 -2.81 -1.32 18.25
CA ASP A 108 -3.12 -0.58 19.47
C ASP A 108 -4.20 0.51 19.29
N ALA A 109 -4.85 0.52 18.11
CA ALA A 109 -5.28 1.68 17.35
C ALA A 109 -6.21 2.68 18.02
N PHE A 110 -6.71 2.45 19.23
CA PHE A 110 -7.48 3.49 19.91
C PHE A 110 -7.22 3.56 21.41
N LEU A 111 -6.45 2.63 21.99
CA LEU A 111 -6.29 2.52 23.44
C LEU A 111 -5.34 3.59 24.00
N ASN A 112 -4.54 4.22 23.15
CA ASN A 112 -3.72 5.36 23.49
C ASN A 112 -4.20 6.59 22.69
N GLN A 113 -4.65 7.62 23.39
CA GLN A 113 -5.12 8.89 22.78
C GLN A 113 -4.02 9.61 21.98
N ASN A 114 -2.76 9.14 22.09
CA ASN A 114 -1.59 9.67 21.39
C ASN A 114 -1.18 8.85 20.15
N THR A 115 -1.87 7.75 19.82
CA THR A 115 -1.59 6.98 18.59
C THR A 115 -2.10 7.74 17.37
N ILE A 116 -1.33 8.73 16.95
CA ILE A 116 -1.53 9.47 15.72
C ILE A 116 -0.60 8.84 14.69
N ILE A 117 -1.14 8.14 13.69
CA ILE A 117 -0.34 7.76 12.52
C ILE A 117 0.26 9.04 11.93
N PRO A 118 1.57 9.12 11.70
CA PRO A 118 2.18 10.27 11.04
C PRO A 118 1.43 10.60 9.74
N GLY A 119 0.91 11.82 9.63
CA GLY A 119 0.13 12.28 8.47
C GLY A 119 -1.39 12.32 8.64
N LEU A 120 -1.92 11.84 9.77
CA LEU A 120 -3.36 11.86 10.08
C LEU A 120 -3.65 12.89 11.18
N LYS A 121 -4.30 14.01 10.85
CA LYS A 121 -4.78 14.99 11.85
C LYS A 121 -6.29 14.83 12.02
N LEU A 122 -6.71 13.97 12.94
CA LEU A 122 -8.12 13.79 13.27
C LEU A 122 -8.49 14.56 14.54
N ASP A 123 -9.75 14.97 14.61
CA ASP A 123 -10.35 15.45 15.85
C ASP A 123 -10.37 14.31 16.88
N TYR A 124 -10.04 14.62 18.12
CA TYR A 124 -10.16 13.72 19.27
C TYR A 124 -11.57 13.10 19.38
N GLN A 125 -12.62 13.80 18.94
CA GLN A 125 -13.97 13.26 18.91
C GLN A 125 -14.08 12.00 18.03
N ILE A 126 -13.47 12.00 16.84
CA ILE A 126 -13.47 10.85 15.93
C ILE A 126 -12.66 9.70 16.52
N ILE A 127 -11.50 10.00 17.12
CA ILE A 127 -10.65 8.99 17.79
C ILE A 127 -11.41 8.30 18.93
N ASN A 128 -12.08 9.08 19.79
CA ASN A 128 -12.87 8.52 20.89
C ASN A 128 -14.06 7.69 20.38
N LYS A 129 -14.75 8.13 19.32
CA LYS A 129 -15.81 7.33 18.69
C LYS A 129 -15.28 5.98 18.15
N LEU A 130 -14.11 5.99 17.51
CA LEU A 130 -13.47 4.76 17.02
C LEU A 130 -13.04 3.84 18.17
N LEU A 131 -12.52 4.40 19.26
CA LEU A 131 -12.20 3.65 20.49
C LEU A 131 -13.43 2.95 21.05
N ASP A 132 -14.51 3.69 21.24
CA ASP A 132 -15.74 3.16 21.79
C ASP A 132 -16.34 2.09 20.87
N ALA A 133 -16.29 2.30 19.56
CA ALA A 133 -16.70 1.31 18.58
C ALA A 133 -15.86 0.03 18.64
N HIS A 134 -14.54 0.16 18.73
CA HIS A 134 -13.62 -0.97 18.88
C HIS A 134 -13.93 -1.78 20.14
N LYS A 135 -14.04 -1.11 21.30
CA LYS A 135 -14.39 -1.76 22.59
C LYS A 135 -15.71 -2.52 22.53
N ASN A 136 -16.73 -1.95 21.90
CA ASN A 136 -18.06 -2.57 21.79
C ASN A 136 -18.11 -3.78 20.86
N THR A 137 -17.09 -3.97 20.02
CA THR A 137 -17.15 -4.90 18.88
C THR A 137 -16.06 -5.97 18.95
N ARG A 138 -15.03 -5.77 19.78
CA ARG A 138 -13.97 -6.74 20.03
C ARG A 138 -14.49 -8.11 20.48
N ASP A 139 -15.60 -8.16 21.23
CA ASP A 139 -16.20 -9.42 21.71
C ASP A 139 -16.98 -10.21 20.66
N ARG A 140 -17.10 -9.67 19.44
CA ARG A 140 -17.92 -10.24 18.37
C ARG A 140 -17.01 -10.96 17.37
N GLU A 141 -17.45 -12.10 16.85
CA GLU A 141 -16.76 -12.83 15.76
C GLU A 141 -16.89 -12.10 14.42
N LEU A 142 -16.31 -10.90 14.31
CA LEU A 142 -16.47 -10.03 13.15
C LEU A 142 -15.23 -9.94 12.28
N PHE A 143 -14.10 -10.51 12.68
CA PHE A 143 -12.79 -10.35 12.04
C PHE A 143 -12.72 -10.91 10.60
N PRO A 144 -11.77 -10.43 9.77
CA PRO A 144 -11.59 -10.90 8.41
C PRO A 144 -11.41 -12.42 8.36
N LYS A 145 -12.08 -13.09 7.40
CA LYS A 145 -11.99 -14.54 7.27
C LYS A 145 -10.71 -14.91 6.54
N ILE A 146 -9.83 -15.65 7.22
CA ILE A 146 -8.67 -16.28 6.59
C ILE A 146 -9.19 -17.37 5.65
N LEU A 147 -8.87 -17.21 4.37
CA LEU A 147 -9.06 -18.21 3.34
C LEU A 147 -7.73 -18.91 3.09
N SER A 148 -7.78 -20.12 2.58
CA SER A 148 -6.59 -20.82 2.08
C SER A 148 -6.80 -21.19 0.63
N ASP A 149 -5.77 -20.99 -0.20
CA ASP A 149 -5.78 -21.49 -1.57
C ASP A 149 -5.52 -23.01 -1.63
N ALA A 150 -5.58 -23.58 -2.83
CA ALA A 150 -5.35 -25.01 -3.06
C ALA A 150 -3.93 -25.48 -2.65
N LYS A 151 -2.99 -24.56 -2.42
CA LYS A 151 -1.61 -24.83 -1.99
C LYS A 151 -1.41 -24.58 -0.49
N GLY A 152 -2.46 -24.21 0.24
CA GLY A 152 -2.40 -23.89 1.67
C GLY A 152 -1.95 -22.47 1.99
N THR A 153 -1.77 -21.60 1.00
CA THR A 153 -1.38 -20.20 1.20
C THR A 153 -2.54 -19.44 1.83
N LYS A 154 -2.28 -18.76 2.95
CA LYS A 154 -3.29 -17.93 3.63
C LYS A 154 -3.55 -16.66 2.83
N LYS A 155 -4.82 -16.27 2.71
CA LYS A 155 -5.22 -15.01 2.09
C LYS A 155 -6.47 -14.43 2.74
N ILE A 156 -6.65 -13.13 2.62
CA ILE A 156 -7.90 -12.43 2.94
C ILE A 156 -8.41 -11.65 1.74
N ARG A 157 -9.70 -11.30 1.78
CA ARG A 157 -10.27 -10.30 0.88
C ARG A 157 -10.08 -8.92 1.47
N LEU A 158 -9.59 -8.01 0.63
CA LEU A 158 -9.36 -6.62 0.97
C LEU A 158 -10.18 -5.72 0.05
N GLU A 159 -10.76 -4.64 0.56
CA GLU A 159 -11.35 -3.59 -0.26
C GLU A 159 -10.91 -2.20 0.21
N PHE A 160 -10.52 -1.35 -0.75
CA PHE A 160 -10.22 0.05 -0.49
C PHE A 160 -11.49 0.90 -0.59
N GLN A 161 -11.73 1.72 0.42
CA GLN A 161 -12.85 2.66 0.51
C GLN A 161 -12.33 4.09 0.62
N GLY A 162 -13.04 5.04 0.02
CA GLY A 162 -12.65 6.45 -0.06
C GLY A 162 -12.72 7.02 -1.48
N THR A 163 -12.73 8.34 -1.58
CA THR A 163 -12.84 9.09 -2.84
C THR A 163 -11.62 8.84 -3.74
N LYS A 164 -10.43 8.75 -3.15
CA LYS A 164 -9.16 8.49 -3.84
C LYS A 164 -8.71 7.03 -3.82
N ARG A 165 -9.62 6.07 -3.57
CA ARG A 165 -9.29 4.63 -3.55
C ARG A 165 -8.61 4.11 -4.82
N VAL A 166 -8.82 4.76 -5.96
CA VAL A 166 -8.19 4.41 -7.25
C VAL A 166 -6.67 4.60 -7.24
N ASN A 167 -6.14 5.37 -6.29
CA ASN A 167 -4.70 5.52 -6.09
C ASN A 167 -4.07 4.27 -5.44
N LEU A 168 -4.86 3.47 -4.70
CA LEU A 168 -4.43 2.18 -4.13
C LEU A 168 -4.95 0.98 -4.95
N HIS A 169 -6.11 1.13 -5.59
CA HIS A 169 -6.64 0.19 -6.57
C HIS A 169 -6.29 0.69 -7.97
N LEU A 170 -5.01 0.54 -8.34
CA LEU A 170 -4.47 0.96 -9.63
C LEU A 170 -5.30 0.39 -10.79
N ASN A 171 -5.59 1.25 -11.77
CA ASN A 171 -6.26 0.83 -12.99
C ASN A 171 -5.26 0.20 -13.97
N GLY A 172 -5.60 -0.95 -14.51
CA GLY A 172 -4.76 -1.69 -15.46
C GLY A 172 -5.31 -3.09 -15.69
N THR A 173 -4.85 -3.73 -16.75
CA THR A 173 -5.23 -5.12 -17.08
C THR A 173 -4.02 -6.04 -17.19
N LYS A 174 -2.82 -5.46 -17.18
CA LYS A 174 -1.55 -6.15 -17.29
C LYS A 174 -0.52 -5.50 -16.38
N LEU A 175 0.54 -6.24 -16.08
CA LEU A 175 1.62 -5.79 -15.21
C LEU A 175 2.30 -4.52 -15.74
N GLU A 176 2.41 -4.37 -17.06
CA GLU A 176 3.04 -3.22 -17.69
C GLU A 176 2.27 -1.91 -17.42
N ASP A 177 0.93 -1.97 -17.27
CA ASP A 177 0.11 -0.81 -16.94
C ASP A 177 0.45 -0.28 -15.54
N TYR A 178 0.57 -1.21 -14.58
CA TYR A 178 0.92 -0.90 -13.20
C TYR A 178 2.37 -0.44 -13.05
N ALA A 179 3.30 -1.02 -13.81
CA ALA A 179 4.72 -0.67 -13.77
C ALA A 179 4.96 0.81 -14.14
N ASP A 180 4.25 1.30 -15.16
CA ASP A 180 4.34 2.70 -15.60
C ASP A 180 3.86 3.68 -14.52
N ASN A 181 2.81 3.32 -13.77
CA ASN A 181 2.31 4.12 -12.65
C ASN A 181 3.26 4.04 -11.44
N LEU A 182 3.63 2.84 -11.01
CA LEU A 182 4.38 2.62 -9.77
C LEU A 182 5.81 3.14 -9.81
N ARG A 183 6.44 3.23 -11.00
CA ARG A 183 7.84 3.73 -11.11
C ARG A 183 7.99 5.18 -10.66
N VAL A 184 6.96 6.00 -10.86
CA VAL A 184 6.92 7.42 -10.50
C VAL A 184 6.04 7.70 -9.27
N ALA A 185 5.45 6.64 -8.69
CA ALA A 185 4.60 6.76 -7.52
C ALA A 185 5.40 7.19 -6.29
N LYS A 186 4.83 8.10 -5.51
CA LYS A 186 5.32 8.51 -4.19
C LYS A 186 4.17 9.04 -3.33
N GLY A 187 4.42 9.13 -2.04
CA GLY A 187 3.42 9.51 -1.04
C GLY A 187 2.75 8.30 -0.41
N PHE A 188 1.74 8.57 0.42
CA PHE A 188 1.09 7.56 1.25
C PHE A 188 -0.41 7.77 1.33
N ALA A 189 -1.11 6.72 1.74
CA ALA A 189 -2.48 6.77 2.22
C ALA A 189 -2.56 6.20 3.63
N THR A 190 -3.35 6.85 4.48
CA THR A 190 -3.58 6.46 5.88
C THR A 190 -5.06 6.38 6.19
N GLY A 191 -5.41 5.51 7.12
CA GLY A 191 -6.78 5.39 7.59
C GLY A 191 -6.97 4.17 8.49
N ILE A 192 -8.21 3.68 8.57
CA ILE A 192 -8.57 2.55 9.44
C ILE A 192 -8.92 1.30 8.63
N VAL A 193 -8.58 0.17 9.21
CA VAL A 193 -9.08 -1.13 8.80
C VAL A 193 -10.36 -1.40 9.58
N CYS A 194 -11.46 -1.57 8.85
CA CYS A 194 -12.73 -2.03 9.39
C CYS A 194 -13.06 -3.40 8.81
N THR A 195 -13.64 -4.29 9.61
CA THR A 195 -14.23 -5.51 9.06
C THR A 195 -15.69 -5.30 8.69
N SER A 196 -16.08 -5.85 7.54
CA SER A 196 -17.48 -5.98 7.13
C SER A 196 -17.64 -7.23 6.27
N ARG A 197 -18.60 -8.10 6.62
CA ARG A 197 -18.94 -9.34 5.87
C ARG A 197 -17.74 -10.27 5.63
N GLY A 198 -16.77 -10.28 6.54
CA GLY A 198 -15.59 -11.15 6.48
C GLY A 198 -14.46 -10.66 5.57
N ALA A 199 -14.52 -9.43 5.07
CA ALA A 199 -13.43 -8.77 4.34
C ALA A 199 -12.82 -7.63 5.18
N ALA A 200 -11.52 -7.38 4.98
CA ALA A 200 -10.84 -6.20 5.52
C ALA A 200 -11.10 -5.00 4.61
N ASN A 201 -11.78 -3.99 5.13
CA ASN A 201 -12.08 -2.76 4.40
C ASN A 201 -11.15 -1.65 4.89
N LEU A 202 -10.29 -1.18 4.01
CA LEU A 202 -9.34 -0.09 4.28
C LEU A 202 -10.03 1.22 3.91
N TYR A 203 -10.53 1.92 4.92
CA TYR A 203 -11.13 3.25 4.77
C TYR A 203 -10.04 4.31 4.81
N ILE A 204 -9.75 4.90 3.63
CA ILE A 204 -8.77 5.96 3.47
C ILE A 204 -9.33 7.24 4.09
N MET A 205 -8.62 7.80 5.06
CA MET A 205 -9.00 9.05 5.71
C MET A 205 -8.18 10.22 5.20
N SER A 206 -6.94 9.96 4.81
CA SER A 206 -6.08 10.94 4.17
C SER A 206 -5.08 10.27 3.24
N ASP A 207 -4.65 11.00 2.22
CA ASP A 207 -3.57 10.58 1.34
C ASP A 207 -2.86 11.78 0.73
N ASN A 208 -1.64 11.55 0.27
CA ASN A 208 -0.90 12.48 -0.57
C ASN A 208 -0.24 11.73 -1.74
N ILE A 209 -0.92 10.72 -2.29
CA ILE A 209 -0.33 9.91 -3.37
C ILE A 209 -0.26 10.75 -4.66
N THR A 210 0.89 10.69 -5.33
CA THR A 210 1.08 11.25 -6.68
C THR A 210 1.84 10.27 -7.56
N PHE A 211 1.50 10.29 -8.86
CA PHE A 211 2.13 9.50 -9.90
C PHE A 211 2.92 10.40 -10.86
N LYS A 212 3.58 11.44 -10.31
CA LYS A 212 4.33 12.44 -11.05
C LYS A 212 5.63 12.77 -10.32
N GLU A 213 6.74 12.79 -11.07
CA GLU A 213 8.09 12.97 -10.51
C GLU A 213 8.25 14.33 -9.82
N ASP A 214 7.78 15.42 -10.45
CA ASP A 214 8.07 16.80 -10.02
C ASP A 214 7.01 17.45 -9.12
N ILE A 215 5.95 16.72 -8.75
CA ILE A 215 4.90 17.27 -7.88
C ILE A 215 5.24 16.99 -6.42
N ILE A 216 5.26 18.03 -5.59
CA ILE A 216 5.25 17.88 -4.13
C ILE A 216 3.82 17.48 -3.76
N PRO A 217 3.60 16.28 -3.18
CA PRO A 217 2.26 15.84 -2.88
C PRO A 217 1.68 16.62 -1.69
N GLU A 218 0.50 17.21 -1.89
CA GLU A 218 -0.25 17.87 -0.84
C GLU A 218 -1.15 16.87 -0.10
N LEU A 219 -1.21 17.01 1.23
CA LEU A 219 -2.07 16.17 2.06
C LEU A 219 -3.53 16.49 1.78
N TYR A 220 -4.28 15.46 1.39
CA TYR A 220 -5.72 15.48 1.24
C TYR A 220 -6.38 14.75 2.39
N ILE A 221 -7.44 15.34 2.96
CA ILE A 221 -8.31 14.70 3.95
C ILE A 221 -9.62 14.35 3.24
N ASP A 222 -10.03 13.08 3.36
CA ASP A 222 -11.23 12.55 2.73
C ASP A 222 -12.45 12.76 3.63
N GLU A 223 -12.91 14.01 3.70
CA GLU A 223 -14.06 14.43 4.54
C GLU A 223 -15.33 13.60 4.25
N GLU A 224 -15.57 13.26 2.98
CA GLU A 224 -16.71 12.42 2.60
C GLU A 224 -16.60 11.02 3.19
N ASN A 225 -15.42 10.41 3.12
CA ASN A 225 -15.22 9.09 3.68
C ASN A 225 -15.21 9.10 5.21
N LEU A 226 -14.76 10.19 5.85
CA LEU A 226 -14.87 10.37 7.30
C LEU A 226 -16.34 10.37 7.77
N ILE A 227 -17.23 11.05 7.04
CA ILE A 227 -18.68 11.01 7.32
C ILE A 227 -19.23 9.59 7.17
N ILE A 228 -18.80 8.85 6.14
CA ILE A 228 -19.23 7.45 5.92
C ILE A 228 -18.78 6.55 7.07
N ILE A 229 -17.54 6.71 7.53
CA ILE A 229 -16.99 5.99 8.67
C ILE A 229 -17.82 6.28 9.92
N ASP A 230 -18.09 7.56 10.20
CA ASP A 230 -18.86 7.99 11.37
C ASP A 230 -20.28 7.38 11.35
N MET A 231 -21.01 7.54 10.24
CA MET A 231 -22.34 6.95 10.08
C MET A 231 -22.32 5.42 10.15
N GLY A 232 -21.29 4.77 9.63
CA GLY A 232 -21.12 3.32 9.66
C GLY A 232 -20.90 2.78 11.06
N ILE A 233 -20.14 3.52 11.89
CA ILE A 233 -19.92 3.21 13.30
C ILE A 233 -21.20 3.42 14.11
N GLU A 234 -21.86 4.58 13.96
CA GLU A 234 -23.11 4.90 14.67
C GLU A 234 -24.21 3.86 14.39
N ARG A 235 -24.26 3.34 13.17
CA ARG A 235 -25.21 2.29 12.76
C ARG A 235 -24.76 0.86 13.08
N GLN A 236 -23.60 0.69 13.73
CA GLN A 236 -22.99 -0.61 14.03
C GLN A 236 -22.81 -1.51 12.79
N LEU A 237 -22.45 -0.89 11.66
CA LEU A 237 -22.18 -1.56 10.38
C LEU A 237 -20.68 -1.71 10.11
N LEU A 238 -19.84 -0.87 10.71
CA LEU A 238 -18.39 -0.88 10.60
C LEU A 238 -17.76 -1.13 11.97
N PHE A 239 -16.76 -2.00 11.95
CA PHE A 239 -16.10 -2.49 13.16
C PHE A 239 -14.59 -2.26 13.02
N PRO A 240 -14.04 -1.22 13.66
CA PRO A 240 -12.65 -0.84 13.49
C PRO A 240 -11.70 -1.81 14.21
N ILE A 241 -10.63 -2.20 13.53
CA ILE A 241 -9.66 -3.22 13.97
C ILE A 241 -8.30 -2.58 14.23
N SER A 242 -7.77 -1.87 13.24
CA SER A 242 -6.41 -1.36 13.27
C SER A 242 -6.30 -0.07 12.45
N TRP A 243 -5.22 0.66 12.67
CA TRP A 243 -4.75 1.68 11.74
C TRP A 243 -4.03 1.04 10.56
N PHE A 244 -3.95 1.75 9.44
CA PHE A 244 -3.04 1.42 8.35
C PHE A 244 -2.35 2.66 7.77
N ARG A 245 -1.14 2.44 7.26
CA ARG A 245 -0.44 3.34 6.34
C ARG A 245 0.12 2.54 5.18
N ILE A 246 -0.09 3.01 3.95
CA ILE A 246 0.52 2.42 2.75
C ILE A 246 1.31 3.52 2.05
N ASP A 247 2.63 3.39 2.06
CA ASP A 247 3.55 4.21 1.27
C ASP A 247 3.80 3.52 -0.08
N LEU A 248 3.54 4.21 -1.21
CA LEU A 248 3.58 3.61 -2.54
C LEU A 248 4.90 3.80 -3.29
N GLY A 249 5.19 2.83 -4.16
CA GLY A 249 6.30 2.87 -5.10
C GLY A 249 7.65 2.58 -4.45
N ILE A 250 8.71 2.46 -5.26
CA ILE A 250 10.04 2.08 -4.74
C ILE A 250 10.61 3.11 -3.75
N LYS A 251 10.17 4.38 -3.86
CA LYS A 251 10.53 5.46 -2.94
C LYS A 251 9.97 5.27 -1.53
N SER A 252 9.01 4.37 -1.32
CA SER A 252 8.54 4.03 0.01
C SER A 252 9.63 3.40 0.89
N LEU A 253 10.73 2.89 0.31
CA LEU A 253 11.88 2.43 1.10
C LEU A 253 12.52 3.58 1.92
N GLU A 254 12.35 4.83 1.48
CA GLU A 254 12.84 6.01 2.19
C GLU A 254 12.14 6.24 3.53
N THR A 255 11.01 5.57 3.79
CA THR A 255 10.26 5.67 5.06
C THR A 255 10.70 4.66 6.11
N LEU A 256 11.64 3.78 5.77
CA LEU A 256 12.23 2.82 6.71
C LEU A 256 13.18 3.54 7.69
N GLU A 257 13.15 3.13 8.96
CA GLU A 257 13.81 3.80 10.08
C GLU A 257 15.32 3.99 9.85
N LEU A 258 15.98 2.99 9.27
CA LEU A 258 17.43 3.00 9.01
C LEU A 258 17.78 3.38 7.56
N TRP A 259 16.85 3.97 6.79
CA TRP A 259 17.07 4.29 5.38
C TRP A 259 18.36 5.08 5.14
N GLU A 260 18.60 6.11 5.95
CA GLU A 260 19.78 6.97 5.83
C GLU A 260 21.10 6.22 6.02
N GLU A 261 21.09 5.12 6.78
CA GLU A 261 22.25 4.28 7.04
C GLU A 261 22.48 3.24 5.94
N ILE A 262 21.40 2.76 5.31
CA ILE A 262 21.46 1.65 4.35
C ILE A 262 21.45 2.10 2.88
N LYS A 263 21.02 3.33 2.57
CA LYS A 263 20.77 3.78 1.19
C LYS A 263 21.98 3.72 0.26
N THR A 264 23.20 3.71 0.80
CA THR A 264 24.47 3.59 0.06
C THR A 264 25.09 2.19 0.14
N ASP A 265 24.36 1.19 0.67
CA ASP A 265 24.85 -0.20 0.71
C ASP A 265 24.98 -0.76 -0.72
N PRO A 266 26.16 -1.28 -1.12
CA PRO A 266 26.38 -1.75 -2.49
C PRO A 266 25.47 -2.90 -2.93
N LYS A 267 25.02 -3.76 -2.00
CA LYS A 267 24.10 -4.85 -2.32
C LYS A 267 22.70 -4.31 -2.60
N LEU A 268 22.27 -3.33 -1.80
CA LEU A 268 20.99 -2.66 -1.99
C LEU A 268 20.96 -1.91 -3.32
N GLU A 269 21.97 -1.06 -3.59
CA GLU A 269 22.09 -0.32 -4.84
C GLU A 269 22.04 -1.25 -6.07
N LYS A 270 22.74 -2.39 -6.00
CA LYS A 270 22.73 -3.38 -7.06
C LYS A 270 21.35 -3.99 -7.28
N ALA A 271 20.64 -4.35 -6.21
CA ALA A 271 19.29 -4.90 -6.29
C ALA A 271 18.31 -3.88 -6.89
N LEU A 272 18.38 -2.62 -6.45
CA LEU A 272 17.58 -1.53 -6.99
C LEU A 272 17.87 -1.28 -8.48
N SER A 273 19.13 -1.34 -8.90
CA SER A 273 19.51 -1.22 -10.32
C SER A 273 18.96 -2.36 -11.20
N TYR A 274 18.87 -3.59 -10.66
CA TYR A 274 18.22 -4.68 -11.38
C TYR A 274 16.71 -4.51 -11.45
N TYR A 275 16.10 -4.06 -10.36
CA TYR A 275 14.69 -3.78 -10.31
C TYR A 275 14.30 -2.66 -11.29
N ASP A 276 15.07 -1.58 -11.36
CA ASP A 276 14.88 -0.50 -12.32
C ASP A 276 14.92 -1.00 -13.77
N ARG A 277 15.90 -1.84 -14.11
CA ARG A 277 15.97 -2.50 -15.44
C ARG A 277 14.76 -3.38 -15.74
N TYR A 278 14.28 -4.13 -14.75
CA TYR A 278 13.10 -4.96 -14.87
C TYR A 278 11.84 -4.11 -15.15
N ILE A 279 11.64 -3.03 -14.39
CA ILE A 279 10.55 -2.07 -14.62
C ILE A 279 10.67 -1.39 -15.99
N GLY A 280 11.86 -0.92 -16.34
CA GLY A 280 12.13 -0.32 -17.65
C GLY A 280 11.77 -1.26 -18.81
N GLY A 281 12.04 -2.56 -18.67
CA GLY A 281 11.62 -3.57 -19.65
C GLY A 281 10.11 -3.71 -19.80
N LEU A 282 9.35 -3.70 -18.70
CA LEU A 282 7.89 -3.74 -18.72
C LEU A 282 7.28 -2.48 -19.35
N VAL A 283 7.80 -1.32 -18.97
CA VAL A 283 7.35 -0.03 -19.52
C VAL A 283 7.68 0.06 -21.01
N TYR A 284 8.87 -0.35 -21.42
CA TYR A 284 9.24 -0.44 -22.83
C TYR A 284 8.26 -1.32 -23.61
N LYS A 285 7.92 -2.49 -23.08
CA LYS A 285 6.96 -3.41 -23.70
C LYS A 285 5.57 -2.79 -23.87
N LYS A 286 5.08 -2.03 -22.88
CA LYS A 286 3.82 -1.26 -22.99
C LYS A 286 3.82 -0.36 -24.22
N PHE A 287 4.84 0.49 -24.33
CA PHE A 287 4.93 1.49 -25.39
C PHE A 287 5.29 0.89 -26.74
N GLN A 288 6.05 -0.22 -26.78
CA GLN A 288 6.30 -0.96 -28.01
C GLN A 288 5.00 -1.51 -28.61
N VAL A 289 4.11 -2.07 -27.80
CA VAL A 289 2.79 -2.56 -28.28
C VAL A 289 1.94 -1.39 -28.79
N MET A 290 1.90 -0.26 -28.08
CA MET A 290 1.20 0.93 -28.54
C MET A 290 1.77 1.45 -29.87
N ALA A 291 3.09 1.54 -29.99
CA ALA A 291 3.77 1.96 -31.22
C ALA A 291 3.57 0.96 -32.37
N SER A 292 3.46 -0.34 -32.10
CA SER A 292 3.13 -1.33 -33.14
C SER A 292 1.68 -1.24 -33.62
N THR A 293 0.79 -0.61 -32.84
CA THR A 293 -0.59 -0.30 -33.23
C THR A 293 -0.68 1.03 -33.98
N ILE A 294 0.20 1.98 -33.62
CA ILE A 294 0.39 3.27 -34.29
C ILE A 294 1.61 3.15 -35.20
N GLY A 295 1.48 2.43 -36.33
CA GLY A 295 2.53 2.47 -37.35
C GLY A 295 2.97 1.17 -38.01
N THR A 296 2.09 0.17 -38.14
CA THR A 296 2.33 -0.87 -39.16
C THR A 296 2.20 -0.35 -40.59
N ASP A 297 1.68 0.88 -40.78
CA ASP A 297 1.52 1.49 -42.09
C ASP A 297 1.82 3.00 -42.08
N VAL A 298 2.87 3.44 -41.38
CA VAL A 298 3.27 4.87 -41.37
C VAL A 298 3.51 5.39 -42.79
N GLY A 299 3.98 4.54 -43.71
CA GLY A 299 4.12 4.87 -45.13
C GLY A 299 2.77 5.18 -45.76
N ASP A 300 1.84 4.21 -45.77
CA ASP A 300 0.57 4.38 -46.48
C ASP A 300 -0.37 5.37 -45.78
N GLU A 301 -0.41 5.44 -44.44
CA GLU A 301 -1.23 6.43 -43.72
C GLU A 301 -0.69 7.85 -43.87
N PHE A 302 0.63 8.06 -43.79
CA PHE A 302 1.23 9.37 -44.05
C PHE A 302 1.08 9.77 -45.51
N ASP A 303 1.15 8.81 -46.44
CA ASP A 303 0.93 9.03 -47.87
C ASP A 303 -0.54 9.21 -48.25
N ASN A 304 -1.47 8.97 -47.33
CA ASN A 304 -2.89 9.29 -47.49
C ASN A 304 -3.30 10.63 -46.86
N LEU A 305 -2.44 11.24 -46.02
CA LEU A 305 -2.67 12.59 -45.50
C LEU A 305 -2.59 13.64 -46.61
N ASN A 306 -3.37 14.71 -46.49
CA ASN A 306 -3.27 15.82 -47.42
C ASN A 306 -1.96 16.63 -47.20
N PRO A 307 -1.51 17.45 -48.16
CA PRO A 307 -0.21 18.14 -48.07
C PRO A 307 -0.05 19.10 -46.89
N THR A 308 -1.15 19.52 -46.27
CA THR A 308 -1.15 20.41 -45.10
C THR A 308 -0.98 19.60 -43.83
N GLU A 309 -1.70 18.49 -43.71
CA GLU A 309 -1.60 17.53 -42.60
C GLU A 309 -0.21 16.90 -42.52
N ARG A 310 0.38 16.50 -43.65
CA ARG A 310 1.77 16.01 -43.68
C ARG A 310 2.78 17.03 -43.17
N ARG A 311 2.62 18.29 -43.60
CA ARG A 311 3.51 19.38 -43.17
C ARG A 311 3.39 19.65 -41.68
N GLN A 312 2.18 19.58 -41.14
CA GLN A 312 1.93 19.76 -39.71
C GLN A 312 2.52 18.59 -38.91
N ALA A 313 2.24 17.35 -39.31
CA ALA A 313 2.79 16.15 -38.66
C ALA A 313 4.33 16.14 -38.66
N LEU A 314 4.98 16.49 -39.77
CA LEU A 314 6.44 16.62 -39.83
C LEU A 314 6.98 17.73 -38.93
N ARG A 315 6.28 18.86 -38.81
CA ARG A 315 6.65 19.94 -37.90
C ARG A 315 6.54 19.51 -36.45
N ASP A 316 5.45 18.86 -36.08
CA ASP A 316 5.21 18.39 -34.72
C ASP A 316 6.23 17.31 -34.33
N MET A 317 6.54 16.38 -35.23
CA MET A 317 7.62 15.40 -35.04
C MET A 317 8.98 16.07 -34.89
N ALA A 318 9.32 17.03 -35.76
CA ALA A 318 10.58 17.76 -35.67
C ALA A 318 10.69 18.55 -34.37
N GLU A 319 9.60 19.15 -33.89
CA GLU A 319 9.56 19.88 -32.62
C GLU A 319 9.70 18.94 -31.42
N VAL A 320 9.04 17.78 -31.44
CA VAL A 320 9.18 16.75 -30.42
C VAL A 320 10.61 16.21 -30.39
N ILE A 321 11.18 15.84 -31.55
CA ILE A 321 12.57 15.38 -31.64
C ILE A 321 13.54 16.45 -31.14
N ARG A 322 13.33 17.72 -31.50
CA ARG A 322 14.17 18.82 -31.03
C ARG A 322 14.09 18.96 -29.52
N LYS A 323 12.88 19.01 -28.94
CA LYS A 323 12.69 19.08 -27.48
C LYS A 323 13.38 17.91 -26.79
N LEU A 324 13.16 16.68 -27.25
CA LEU A 324 13.81 15.49 -26.70
C LEU A 324 15.34 15.54 -26.85
N THR A 325 15.86 16.03 -27.97
CA THR A 325 17.31 16.15 -28.19
C THR A 325 17.94 17.18 -27.25
N ASP A 326 17.26 18.32 -27.06
CA ASP A 326 17.71 19.39 -26.17
C ASP A 326 17.64 18.98 -24.68
N GLU A 327 16.72 18.07 -24.33
CA GLU A 327 16.51 17.56 -22.96
C GLU A 327 17.45 16.40 -22.59
N TYR A 328 17.71 15.47 -23.52
CA TYR A 328 18.45 14.22 -23.24
C TYR A 328 19.91 14.20 -23.73
N LYS A 329 20.38 15.19 -24.52
CA LYS A 329 21.79 15.27 -24.98
C LYS A 329 22.62 16.38 -24.32
N LYS A 330 22.20 16.90 -23.17
CA LYS A 330 23.07 17.70 -22.28
C LYS A 330 23.79 16.81 -21.28
#